data_AF-A0A963K3Q3-F1
#
_entry.id   AF-A0A963K3Q3-F1
#
_cell.length_a   1.000
_cell.length_b   1.000
_cell.length_c   1.000
_cell.angle_alpha   90.00
_cell.angle_beta   90.00
_cell.angle_gamma   90.00
#
_symmetry.space_group_name_H-M   'P 1'
#
loop_
_entity.id
_entity.type
_entity.pdbx_description
1 polymer ?
#
loop_
_entity_poly.entity_id
_entity_poly.type
_entity_poly.pdbx_seq_one_letter_code
_entity_poly.pdbx_strand_id
1 'polypeptide(L)'
;GTDIPLVWGMLWHIFENGLEDKEYIAQRVHGMDQIRAEVAKWHPAEVERVTGVPGAQVAEIARIMATQKPSTLIWCMGVTQHTVGTANVRALSILQLALGNIGIEGGGANIFRGHCNVQGATDLGLDVTSLPAYYGLSERAWRHWSRVWDLDYEWVRDRFGKAGMTVEDKQKLMEAKGIPTTRWFDAVLADPADVDQPDRLRGMVVFGHGGNTVPRMPEMRAGLEALDLLVVADPHPTTFAAVSERKDGTYLLPICTQFECNGSRTASNRSLQWGNQIVEPLFESKNDYEAMYLLSKRLGIEEQMFKHIQVDGTAPLAEDILREINRGTWSIGYTGQSPERLKQHMEHQGDFDMVSLRGKPGT
;
A
#
# COMPACT_ATOMS: atom_id res chain seq x y z
N GLY A 1 20.12 9.54 -4.35
CA GLY A 1 20.26 10.23 -5.65
C GLY A 1 21.00 9.37 -6.68
N THR A 2 22.21 8.90 -6.36
CA THR A 2 23.06 8.08 -7.24
C THR A 2 23.11 6.61 -6.81
N ASP A 3 21.99 6.11 -6.28
CA ASP A 3 21.87 4.78 -5.67
C ASP A 3 22.09 3.66 -6.71
N ILE A 4 21.49 3.80 -7.90
CA ILE A 4 21.64 2.83 -8.99
C ILE A 4 23.11 2.71 -9.44
N PRO A 5 23.83 3.80 -9.76
CA PRO A 5 25.28 3.74 -10.03
C PRO A 5 26.09 3.02 -8.95
N LEU A 6 25.79 3.25 -7.66
CA LEU A 6 26.49 2.59 -6.56
C LEU A 6 26.23 1.08 -6.57
N VAL A 7 24.97 0.65 -6.72
CA VAL A 7 24.59 -0.76 -6.80
C VAL A 7 25.18 -1.44 -8.03
N TRP A 8 25.23 -0.75 -9.17
CA TRP A 8 25.91 -1.26 -10.37
C TRP A 8 27.41 -1.40 -10.18
N GLY A 9 28.07 -0.47 -9.48
CA GLY A 9 29.48 -0.63 -9.10
C GLY A 9 29.72 -1.85 -8.22
N MET A 10 28.83 -2.12 -7.25
CA MET A 10 28.92 -3.34 -6.45
C MET A 10 28.79 -4.59 -7.31
N LEU A 11 27.81 -4.61 -8.22
CA LEU A 11 27.62 -5.72 -9.15
C LEU A 11 28.78 -5.89 -10.13
N TRP A 12 29.42 -4.80 -10.54
CA TRP A 12 30.62 -4.84 -11.37
C TRP A 12 31.72 -5.62 -10.65
N HIS A 13 32.00 -5.29 -9.38
CA HIS A 13 32.97 -6.02 -8.58
C HIS A 13 32.56 -7.48 -8.37
N ILE A 14 31.28 -7.76 -8.14
CA ILE A 14 30.78 -9.13 -7.97
C ILE A 14 31.07 -9.95 -9.23
N PHE A 15 30.69 -9.47 -10.41
CA PHE A 15 30.83 -10.21 -11.66
C PHE A 15 32.27 -10.31 -12.15
N GLU A 16 33.06 -9.24 -12.05
CA GLU A 16 34.46 -9.24 -12.48
C GLU A 16 35.30 -10.25 -11.67
N ASN A 17 34.94 -10.46 -10.39
CA ASN A 17 35.63 -11.38 -9.50
C ASN A 17 34.95 -12.76 -9.40
N GLY A 18 33.88 -13.02 -10.18
CA GLY A 18 33.16 -14.29 -10.16
C GLY A 18 32.49 -14.64 -8.82
N LEU A 19 32.10 -13.62 -8.05
CA LEU A 19 31.53 -13.75 -6.70
C LEU A 19 30.01 -13.97 -6.68
N GLU A 20 29.36 -13.94 -7.84
CA GLU A 20 27.93 -14.20 -7.95
C GLU A 20 27.57 -15.67 -7.65
N ASP A 21 26.30 -15.90 -7.31
CA ASP A 21 25.77 -17.23 -7.13
C ASP A 21 25.32 -17.82 -8.47
N LYS A 22 26.25 -18.48 -9.17
CA LYS A 22 26.01 -19.03 -10.52
C LYS A 22 24.92 -20.09 -10.54
N GLU A 23 24.86 -20.93 -9.52
CA GLU A 23 23.84 -21.98 -9.43
C GLU A 23 22.46 -21.38 -9.20
N TYR A 24 22.35 -20.44 -8.25
CA TYR A 24 21.10 -19.73 -8.00
C TYR A 24 20.60 -19.00 -9.25
N ILE A 25 21.50 -18.27 -9.93
CA ILE A 25 21.17 -17.55 -11.16
C ILE A 25 20.63 -18.52 -12.21
N ALA A 26 21.33 -19.63 -12.45
CA ALA A 26 20.92 -20.62 -13.44
C ALA A 26 19.55 -21.26 -13.14
N GLN A 27 19.24 -21.46 -11.85
CA GLN A 27 18.01 -22.13 -11.43
C GLN A 27 16.81 -21.18 -11.32
N ARG A 28 17.01 -19.91 -10.93
CA ARG A 28 15.94 -19.03 -10.44
C ARG A 28 15.88 -17.65 -11.07
N VAL A 29 16.86 -17.27 -11.90
CA VAL A 29 16.96 -15.91 -12.42
C VAL A 29 16.95 -15.89 -13.94
N HIS A 30 16.13 -15.01 -14.51
CA HIS A 30 16.08 -14.76 -15.94
C HIS A 30 16.67 -13.38 -16.27
N GLY A 31 17.39 -13.29 -17.40
CA GLY A 31 17.90 -12.01 -17.93
C GLY A 31 19.18 -11.47 -17.28
N MET A 32 19.89 -12.24 -16.46
CA MET A 32 21.11 -11.77 -15.79
C MET A 32 22.23 -11.37 -16.76
N ASP A 33 22.31 -11.97 -17.94
CA ASP A 33 23.32 -11.59 -18.95
C ASP A 33 23.12 -10.16 -19.48
N GLN A 34 21.87 -9.70 -19.60
CA GLN A 34 21.55 -8.32 -19.96
C GLN A 34 21.99 -7.35 -18.86
N ILE A 35 21.83 -7.77 -17.60
CA ILE A 35 22.33 -7.02 -16.45
C ILE A 35 23.86 -6.94 -16.47
N ARG A 36 24.56 -8.03 -16.73
CA ARG A 36 26.04 -8.02 -16.83
C ARG A 36 26.52 -7.03 -17.90
N ALA A 37 25.88 -7.04 -19.07
CA ALA A 37 26.23 -6.12 -20.16
C ALA A 37 26.04 -4.64 -19.78
N GLU A 38 24.98 -4.32 -19.04
CA GLU A 38 24.75 -2.96 -18.53
C GLU A 38 25.76 -2.59 -17.42
N VAL A 39 25.97 -3.50 -16.47
CA VAL A 39 26.90 -3.33 -15.34
C VAL A 39 28.34 -3.12 -15.81
N ALA A 40 28.76 -3.73 -16.93
CA ALA A 40 30.11 -3.56 -17.46
C ALA A 40 30.50 -2.10 -17.75
N LYS A 41 29.52 -1.21 -17.96
CA LYS A 41 29.73 0.23 -18.17
C LYS A 41 30.06 0.98 -16.87
N TRP A 42 29.78 0.38 -15.71
CA TRP A 42 29.91 0.99 -14.38
C TRP A 42 31.20 0.51 -13.69
N HIS A 43 32.34 0.66 -14.37
CA HIS A 43 33.65 0.35 -13.79
C HIS A 43 34.02 1.32 -12.64
N PRO A 44 34.98 0.99 -11.75
CA PRO A 44 35.21 1.73 -10.51
C PRO A 44 35.41 3.24 -10.68
N ALA A 45 36.18 3.65 -11.69
CA ALA A 45 36.40 5.07 -11.98
C ALA A 45 35.12 5.82 -12.38
N GLU A 46 34.19 5.19 -13.09
CA GLU A 46 32.92 5.81 -13.49
C GLU A 46 31.96 5.89 -12.30
N VAL A 47 31.91 4.85 -11.48
CA VAL A 47 31.11 4.82 -10.25
C VAL A 47 31.58 5.91 -9.30
N GLU A 48 32.89 6.04 -9.07
CA GLU A 48 33.45 7.08 -8.21
C GLU A 48 33.16 8.48 -8.77
N ARG A 49 33.30 8.68 -10.09
CA ARG A 49 32.96 9.96 -10.76
C ARG A 49 31.50 10.37 -10.54
N VAL A 50 30.57 9.42 -10.57
CA VAL A 50 29.13 9.71 -10.47
C VAL A 50 28.65 9.77 -9.02
N THR A 51 29.10 8.84 -8.18
CA THR A 51 28.61 8.68 -6.80
C THR A 51 29.43 9.44 -5.76
N GLY A 52 30.69 9.74 -6.07
CA GLY A 52 31.68 10.24 -5.11
C GLY A 52 32.18 9.17 -4.12
N VAL A 53 31.75 7.91 -4.23
CA VAL A 53 32.18 6.82 -3.34
C VAL A 53 33.45 6.18 -3.91
N PRO A 54 34.55 6.08 -3.13
CA PRO A 54 35.80 5.51 -3.61
C PRO A 54 35.63 4.05 -4.07
N GLY A 55 36.22 3.70 -5.22
CA GLY A 55 36.10 2.35 -5.79
C GLY A 55 36.52 1.23 -4.83
N ALA A 56 37.56 1.46 -4.02
CA ALA A 56 38.01 0.50 -3.00
C ALA A 56 36.94 0.22 -1.92
N GLN A 57 36.15 1.24 -1.54
CA GLN A 57 35.05 1.08 -0.59
C GLN A 57 33.92 0.26 -1.22
N VAL A 58 33.57 0.53 -2.48
CA VAL A 58 32.53 -0.23 -3.21
C VAL A 58 32.94 -1.70 -3.35
N ALA A 59 34.20 -1.97 -3.70
CA ALA A 59 34.77 -3.31 -3.79
C ALA A 59 34.68 -4.07 -2.45
N GLU A 60 35.00 -3.40 -1.35
CA GLU A 60 34.94 -4.02 -0.02
C GLU A 60 33.50 -4.36 0.39
N ILE A 61 32.54 -3.47 0.15
CA ILE A 61 31.12 -3.75 0.42
C ILE A 61 30.64 -4.95 -0.42
N ALA A 62 30.98 -4.98 -1.72
CA ALA A 62 30.64 -6.08 -2.62
C ALA A 62 31.22 -7.42 -2.13
N ARG A 63 32.49 -7.43 -1.70
CA ARG A 63 33.16 -8.61 -1.14
C ARG A 63 32.50 -9.08 0.15
N ILE A 64 32.17 -8.17 1.08
CA ILE A 64 31.49 -8.51 2.34
C ILE A 64 30.14 -9.15 2.03
N MET A 65 29.30 -8.53 1.19
CA MET A 65 27.98 -9.06 0.87
C MET A 65 28.03 -10.42 0.14
N ALA A 66 29.05 -10.65 -0.69
CA ALA A 66 29.21 -11.92 -1.39
C ALA A 66 29.76 -13.05 -0.53
N THR A 67 30.58 -12.75 0.48
CA THR A 67 31.24 -13.77 1.33
C THR A 67 30.55 -14.02 2.66
N GLN A 68 29.80 -13.04 3.19
CA GLN A 68 29.00 -13.17 4.41
C GLN A 68 27.55 -13.45 4.03
N LYS A 69 27.24 -14.72 3.75
CA LYS A 69 25.90 -15.16 3.33
C LYS A 69 25.17 -15.91 4.47
N PRO A 70 23.84 -15.79 4.57
CA PRO A 70 22.97 -14.93 3.76
C PRO A 70 23.14 -13.44 4.13
N SER A 71 23.04 -12.56 3.14
CA SER A 71 22.97 -11.11 3.38
C SER A 71 21.56 -10.60 3.08
N THR A 72 21.15 -9.51 3.73
CA THR A 72 19.82 -8.90 3.53
C THR A 72 19.96 -7.41 3.25
N LEU A 73 19.09 -6.90 2.38
CA LEU A 73 18.94 -5.47 2.18
C LEU A 73 17.68 -4.99 2.89
N ILE A 74 17.82 -3.92 3.66
CA ILE A 74 16.71 -3.24 4.31
C ILE A 74 16.67 -1.80 3.81
N TRP A 75 15.52 -1.34 3.33
CA TRP A 75 15.34 0.07 2.94
C TRP A 75 14.00 0.65 3.38
N CYS A 76 13.91 1.97 3.27
CA CYS A 76 12.71 2.76 3.49
C CYS A 76 12.72 3.96 2.52
N MET A 77 12.41 5.16 3.00
CA MET A 77 12.17 6.33 2.16
C MET A 77 13.41 6.85 1.41
N GLY A 78 14.61 6.62 1.95
CA GLY A 78 15.87 7.00 1.28
C GLY A 78 16.07 6.34 -0.09
N VAL A 79 15.38 5.23 -0.37
CA VAL A 79 15.41 4.55 -1.66
C VAL A 79 14.17 4.89 -2.49
N THR A 80 13.00 4.97 -1.86
CA THR A 80 11.70 5.05 -2.57
C THR A 80 11.26 6.47 -2.91
N GLN A 81 11.59 7.49 -2.10
CA GLN A 81 11.20 8.89 -2.32
C GLN A 81 12.14 9.60 -3.31
N HIS A 82 12.27 9.02 -4.51
CA HIS A 82 13.05 9.55 -5.62
C HIS A 82 12.21 9.50 -6.90
N THR A 83 12.51 10.37 -7.86
CA THR A 83 11.89 10.32 -9.21
C THR A 83 12.14 8.97 -9.91
N VAL A 84 13.18 8.25 -9.48
CA VAL A 84 13.56 6.90 -9.96
C VAL A 84 13.39 5.82 -8.89
N GLY A 85 12.54 6.02 -7.88
CA GLY A 85 12.38 5.10 -6.74
C GLY A 85 12.09 3.64 -7.15
N THR A 86 11.25 3.42 -8.17
CA THR A 86 11.00 2.08 -8.72
C THR A 86 12.28 1.43 -9.28
N ALA A 87 13.11 2.20 -9.97
CA ALA A 87 14.37 1.71 -10.52
C ALA A 87 15.41 1.43 -9.41
N ASN A 88 15.44 2.26 -8.36
CA ASN A 88 16.28 2.01 -7.19
C ASN A 88 15.95 0.65 -6.53
N VAL A 89 14.66 0.40 -6.27
CA VAL A 89 14.22 -0.87 -5.67
C VAL A 89 14.56 -2.06 -6.58
N ARG A 90 14.36 -1.92 -7.90
CA ARG A 90 14.76 -2.96 -8.87
C ARG A 90 16.26 -3.26 -8.82
N ALA A 91 17.11 -2.24 -8.76
CA ALA A 91 18.56 -2.42 -8.67
C ALA A 91 18.97 -3.20 -7.41
N LEU A 92 18.40 -2.85 -6.25
CA LEU A 92 18.64 -3.56 -4.99
C LEU A 92 18.17 -5.03 -5.06
N SER A 93 17.01 -5.29 -5.67
CA SER A 93 16.53 -6.66 -5.90
C SER A 93 17.46 -7.45 -6.81
N ILE A 94 17.95 -6.83 -7.90
CA ILE A 94 18.90 -7.47 -8.84
C ILE A 94 20.20 -7.85 -8.12
N LEU A 95 20.73 -6.98 -7.26
CA LEU A 95 21.89 -7.29 -6.43
C LEU A 95 21.67 -8.54 -5.57
N GLN A 96 20.52 -8.64 -4.88
CA GLN A 96 20.20 -9.80 -4.05
C GLN A 96 19.99 -11.08 -4.88
N LEU A 97 19.42 -10.98 -6.08
CA LEU A 97 19.29 -12.10 -7.01
C LEU A 97 20.65 -12.58 -7.53
N ALA A 98 21.57 -11.67 -7.85
CA ALA A 98 22.92 -12.02 -8.28
C ALA A 98 23.71 -12.73 -7.18
N LEU A 99 23.48 -12.36 -5.92
CA LEU A 99 24.12 -12.97 -4.75
C LEU A 99 23.44 -14.26 -4.27
N GLY A 100 22.28 -14.62 -4.82
CA GLY A 100 21.51 -15.80 -4.40
C GLY A 100 20.80 -15.68 -3.05
N ASN A 101 20.56 -14.45 -2.57
CA ASN A 101 20.04 -14.19 -1.22
C ASN A 101 18.50 -14.16 -1.13
N ILE A 102 17.78 -14.49 -2.20
CA ILE A 102 16.30 -14.44 -2.24
C ILE A 102 15.71 -15.85 -2.00
N GLY A 103 14.77 -15.96 -1.06
CA GLY A 103 14.10 -17.23 -0.75
C GLY A 103 14.88 -18.13 0.22
N ILE A 104 15.70 -17.53 1.07
CA ILE A 104 16.46 -18.18 2.15
C ILE A 104 16.25 -17.41 3.46
N GLU A 105 16.29 -18.12 4.60
CA GLU A 105 16.20 -17.51 5.93
C GLU A 105 17.35 -16.54 6.16
N GLY A 106 17.07 -15.36 6.72
CA GLY A 106 18.07 -14.31 6.95
C GLY A 106 18.48 -13.50 5.70
N GLY A 107 18.10 -13.94 4.49
CA GLY A 107 18.32 -13.19 3.25
C GLY A 107 17.13 -12.30 2.87
N GLY A 108 17.25 -11.56 1.79
CA GLY A 108 16.10 -10.93 1.15
C GLY A 108 16.26 -9.46 0.81
N ALA A 109 15.18 -8.93 0.22
CA ALA A 109 15.02 -7.53 -0.09
C ALA A 109 13.81 -7.00 0.72
N ASN A 110 14.09 -6.44 1.90
CA ASN A 110 13.11 -6.11 2.91
C ASN A 110 12.83 -4.60 2.94
N ILE A 111 11.56 -4.22 2.79
CA ILE A 111 11.11 -2.85 2.94
C ILE A 111 10.51 -2.65 4.32
N PHE A 112 11.04 -1.69 5.07
CA PHE A 112 10.40 -1.26 6.31
C PHE A 112 9.26 -0.30 5.98
N ARG A 113 8.03 -0.76 6.21
CA ARG A 113 6.83 0.08 6.07
C ARG A 113 6.71 0.96 7.31
N GLY A 114 6.40 2.24 7.11
CA GLY A 114 6.37 3.22 8.19
C GLY A 114 5.14 3.11 9.11
N HIS A 115 3.93 3.16 8.55
CA HIS A 115 2.70 3.10 9.36
C HIS A 115 2.24 1.66 9.63
N CYS A 116 1.54 1.48 10.75
CA CYS A 116 1.15 0.20 11.35
C CYS A 116 0.31 -0.74 10.48
N ASN A 117 -0.33 -0.25 9.42
CA ASN A 117 -1.18 -1.06 8.55
C ASN A 117 -0.99 -0.73 7.05
N VAL A 118 0.12 -0.12 6.64
CA VAL A 118 0.33 0.18 5.20
C VAL A 118 0.33 -1.08 4.35
N GLN A 119 0.88 -2.18 4.89
CA GLN A 119 0.82 -3.46 4.20
C GLN A 119 -0.64 -3.89 3.97
N GLY A 120 -1.47 -3.84 5.02
CA GLY A 120 -2.89 -4.18 4.93
C GLY A 120 -3.68 -3.23 4.02
N ALA A 121 -3.41 -1.92 4.09
CA ALA A 121 -4.03 -0.94 3.20
C ALA A 121 -3.75 -1.26 1.72
N THR A 122 -2.49 -1.58 1.38
CA THR A 122 -2.14 -1.99 0.02
C THR A 122 -2.69 -3.37 -0.34
N ASP A 123 -2.71 -4.32 0.59
CA ASP A 123 -3.32 -5.64 0.39
C ASP A 123 -4.82 -5.54 0.14
N LEU A 124 -5.49 -4.53 0.69
CA LEU A 124 -6.93 -4.28 0.51
C LEU A 124 -7.23 -3.33 -0.66
N GLY A 125 -6.24 -2.99 -1.48
CA GLY A 125 -6.46 -2.18 -2.68
C GLY A 125 -6.87 -0.73 -2.36
N LEU A 126 -6.45 -0.17 -1.22
CA LEU A 126 -6.51 1.28 -0.97
C LEU A 126 -5.45 2.01 -1.83
N ASP A 127 -5.56 1.83 -3.14
CA ASP A 127 -4.74 2.42 -4.18
C ASP A 127 -5.62 2.69 -5.41
N VAL A 128 -5.15 3.58 -6.27
CA VAL A 128 -5.88 4.01 -7.47
C VAL A 128 -5.71 3.07 -8.67
N THR A 129 -4.95 1.98 -8.51
CA THR A 129 -4.57 1.10 -9.62
C THR A 129 -4.98 -0.36 -9.46
N SER A 130 -5.59 -0.72 -8.34
CA SER A 130 -5.88 -2.11 -8.00
C SER A 130 -7.14 -2.26 -7.16
N LEU A 131 -7.82 -3.38 -7.34
CA LEU A 131 -8.78 -3.95 -6.42
C LEU A 131 -8.07 -4.72 -5.28
N PRO A 132 -8.78 -5.12 -4.21
CA PRO A 132 -8.16 -5.82 -3.11
C PRO A 132 -7.44 -7.10 -3.56
N ALA A 133 -6.39 -7.47 -2.82
CA ALA A 133 -5.42 -8.52 -3.09
C ALA A 133 -4.62 -8.36 -4.40
N TYR A 134 -4.27 -7.10 -4.73
CA TYR A 134 -3.48 -6.70 -5.90
C TYR A 134 -4.08 -7.14 -7.24
N TYR A 135 -5.39 -7.35 -7.29
CA TYR A 135 -6.06 -7.54 -8.55
C TYR A 135 -6.05 -6.22 -9.34
N GLY A 136 -5.76 -6.26 -10.63
CA GLY A 136 -5.88 -5.08 -11.47
C GLY A 136 -7.34 -4.62 -11.64
N LEU A 137 -7.56 -3.60 -12.46
CA LEU A 137 -8.89 -3.03 -12.69
C LEU A 137 -9.65 -3.66 -13.87
N SER A 138 -9.18 -4.78 -14.44
CA SER A 138 -9.86 -5.44 -15.57
C SER A 138 -11.25 -5.96 -15.21
N GLU A 139 -12.13 -6.14 -16.21
CA GLU A 139 -13.44 -6.79 -16.03
C GLU A 139 -13.39 -8.09 -15.21
N ARG A 140 -12.40 -8.97 -15.47
CA ARG A 140 -12.27 -10.24 -14.73
C ARG A 140 -12.04 -10.05 -13.23
N ALA A 141 -11.28 -9.01 -12.88
CA ALA A 141 -11.00 -8.67 -11.50
C ALA A 141 -12.23 -8.08 -10.81
N TRP A 142 -12.96 -7.20 -11.48
CA TRP A 142 -14.25 -6.70 -10.99
C TRP A 142 -15.27 -7.81 -10.82
N ARG A 143 -15.41 -8.72 -11.79
CA ARG A 143 -16.29 -9.90 -11.67
C ARG A 143 -15.88 -10.83 -10.52
N HIS A 144 -14.59 -10.93 -10.21
CA HIS A 144 -14.14 -11.67 -9.03
C HIS A 144 -14.70 -11.03 -7.76
N TRP A 145 -14.53 -9.72 -7.58
CA TRP A 145 -14.97 -9.02 -6.38
C TRP A 145 -16.49 -8.85 -6.28
N SER A 146 -17.19 -8.63 -7.40
CA SER A 146 -18.66 -8.69 -7.46
C SER A 146 -19.20 -10.02 -6.93
N ARG A 147 -18.57 -11.15 -7.28
CA ARG A 147 -18.94 -12.47 -6.73
C ARG A 147 -18.63 -12.60 -5.23
N VAL A 148 -17.52 -12.02 -4.75
CA VAL A 148 -17.17 -12.08 -3.32
C VAL A 148 -18.18 -11.30 -2.48
N TRP A 149 -18.58 -10.12 -2.96
CA TRP A 149 -19.57 -9.25 -2.32
C TRP A 149 -21.03 -9.67 -2.57
N ASP A 150 -21.25 -10.76 -3.34
CA ASP A 150 -22.55 -11.18 -3.83
C ASP A 150 -23.37 -10.03 -4.47
N LEU A 151 -22.69 -9.20 -5.27
CA LEU A 151 -23.27 -8.12 -6.05
C LEU A 151 -23.33 -8.49 -7.53
N ASP A 152 -24.38 -8.03 -8.18
CA ASP A 152 -24.50 -8.10 -9.64
C ASP A 152 -23.42 -7.22 -10.29
N TYR A 153 -22.70 -7.76 -11.27
CA TYR A 153 -21.58 -7.04 -11.89
C TYR A 153 -22.06 -5.79 -12.64
N GLU A 154 -23.20 -5.89 -13.30
CA GLU A 154 -23.82 -4.82 -14.06
C GLU A 154 -24.25 -3.69 -13.10
N TRP A 155 -24.79 -4.03 -11.92
CA TRP A 155 -25.06 -3.06 -10.86
C TRP A 155 -23.80 -2.32 -10.40
N VAL A 156 -22.68 -3.03 -10.21
CA VAL A 156 -21.40 -2.42 -9.81
C VAL A 156 -20.87 -1.49 -10.90
N ARG A 157 -20.83 -1.95 -12.15
CA ARG A 157 -20.44 -1.12 -13.32
C ARG A 157 -21.30 0.13 -13.42
N ASP A 158 -22.60 0.02 -13.16
CA ASP A 158 -23.53 1.13 -13.28
C ASP A 158 -23.41 2.17 -12.15
N ARG A 159 -22.48 2.00 -11.21
CA ARG A 159 -22.03 3.04 -10.26
C ARG A 159 -20.96 3.96 -10.84
N PHE A 160 -20.35 3.59 -11.96
CA PHE A 160 -19.35 4.41 -12.63
C PHE A 160 -19.98 5.29 -13.70
N GLY A 161 -19.53 6.54 -13.77
CA GLY A 161 -20.04 7.53 -14.71
C GLY A 161 -21.43 8.08 -14.35
N LYS A 162 -22.02 8.83 -15.29
CA LYS A 162 -23.30 9.53 -15.14
C LYS A 162 -24.46 8.69 -15.68
N ALA A 163 -25.67 9.06 -15.26
CA ALA A 163 -26.89 8.60 -15.91
C ALA A 163 -26.88 8.98 -17.40
N GLY A 164 -27.30 8.07 -18.28
CA GLY A 164 -27.31 8.27 -19.73
C GLY A 164 -26.00 7.93 -20.46
N MET A 165 -24.90 7.63 -19.75
CA MET A 165 -23.68 7.09 -20.39
C MET A 165 -23.90 5.67 -20.90
N THR A 166 -23.20 5.32 -21.98
CA THR A 166 -23.25 3.96 -22.55
C THR A 166 -22.64 2.94 -21.60
N VAL A 167 -23.01 1.66 -21.75
CA VAL A 167 -22.41 0.57 -20.97
C VAL A 167 -20.90 0.50 -21.17
N GLU A 168 -20.43 0.72 -22.40
CA GLU A 168 -19.00 0.69 -22.75
C GLU A 168 -18.23 1.82 -22.04
N ASP A 169 -18.76 3.04 -22.04
CA ASP A 169 -18.10 4.17 -21.37
C ASP A 169 -18.03 3.98 -19.86
N LYS A 170 -19.10 3.45 -19.25
CA LYS A 170 -19.11 3.13 -17.81
C LYS A 170 -18.11 2.04 -17.46
N GLN A 171 -18.01 1.00 -18.29
CA GLN A 171 -17.01 -0.04 -18.11
C GLN A 171 -15.59 0.53 -18.25
N LYS A 172 -15.34 1.36 -19.26
CA LYS A 172 -14.04 2.03 -19.43
C LYS A 172 -13.66 2.87 -18.20
N LEU A 173 -14.61 3.60 -17.60
CA LEU A 173 -14.37 4.36 -16.37
C LEU A 173 -14.08 3.45 -15.17
N MET A 174 -14.82 2.35 -15.02
CA MET A 174 -14.60 1.37 -13.96
C MET A 174 -13.22 0.68 -14.05
N GLU A 175 -12.72 0.47 -15.26
CA GLU A 175 -11.41 -0.17 -15.50
C GLU A 175 -10.24 0.83 -15.54
N ALA A 176 -10.53 2.13 -15.49
CA ALA A 176 -9.52 3.19 -15.52
C ALA A 176 -8.87 3.40 -14.14
N LYS A 177 -7.58 3.74 -14.15
CA LYS A 177 -6.86 4.12 -12.94
C LYS A 177 -7.41 5.43 -12.38
N GLY A 178 -7.54 5.51 -11.06
CA GLY A 178 -7.93 6.73 -10.36
C GLY A 178 -6.81 7.78 -10.32
N ILE A 179 -7.14 8.93 -9.73
CA ILE A 179 -6.21 10.06 -9.60
C ILE A 179 -5.38 9.90 -8.32
N PRO A 180 -4.04 9.87 -8.38
CA PRO A 180 -3.21 9.64 -7.19
C PRO A 180 -3.25 10.82 -6.22
N THR A 181 -3.03 10.55 -4.93
CA THR A 181 -3.02 11.56 -3.84
C THR A 181 -2.03 12.70 -4.06
N THR A 182 -0.99 12.51 -4.87
CA THR A 182 -0.02 13.57 -5.19
C THR A 182 -0.50 14.52 -6.30
N ARG A 183 -1.66 14.26 -6.91
CA ARG A 183 -2.20 14.96 -8.09
C ARG A 183 -3.68 15.28 -8.02
N TRP A 184 -4.42 14.90 -6.98
CA TRP A 184 -5.88 15.11 -6.90
C TRP A 184 -6.28 16.57 -7.14
N PHE A 185 -5.50 17.52 -6.65
CA PHE A 185 -5.76 18.96 -6.82
C PHE A 185 -5.56 19.42 -8.27
N ASP A 186 -4.70 18.76 -9.07
CA ASP A 186 -4.63 19.02 -10.51
C ASP A 186 -5.98 18.68 -11.17
N ALA A 187 -6.67 17.61 -10.74
CA ALA A 187 -7.99 17.25 -11.26
C ALA A 187 -9.16 18.12 -10.75
N VAL A 188 -8.94 18.91 -9.71
CA VAL A 188 -9.88 19.95 -9.26
C VAL A 188 -9.71 21.22 -10.12
N LEU A 189 -8.46 21.57 -10.39
CA LEU A 189 -8.08 22.83 -11.03
C LEU A 189 -8.00 22.77 -12.56
N ALA A 190 -7.92 21.57 -13.14
CA ALA A 190 -7.83 21.36 -14.58
C ALA A 190 -9.07 21.88 -15.33
N ASP A 191 -8.87 22.24 -16.60
CA ASP A 191 -9.98 22.41 -17.53
C ASP A 191 -10.74 21.07 -17.63
N PRO A 192 -12.08 21.06 -17.58
CA PRO A 192 -12.85 19.83 -17.76
C PRO A 192 -12.50 19.04 -19.03
N ALA A 193 -11.99 19.68 -20.08
CA ALA A 193 -11.55 19.01 -21.31
C ALA A 193 -10.23 18.22 -21.13
N ASP A 194 -9.45 18.50 -20.08
CA ASP A 194 -8.16 17.88 -19.80
C ASP A 194 -8.26 16.70 -18.82
N VAL A 195 -9.46 16.36 -18.36
CA VAL A 195 -9.70 15.27 -17.41
C VAL A 195 -10.55 14.19 -18.08
N ASP A 196 -10.08 12.94 -18.06
CA ASP A 196 -10.80 11.80 -18.66
C ASP A 196 -12.15 11.49 -17.97
N GLN A 197 -12.38 12.05 -16.77
CA GLN A 197 -13.63 11.86 -16.03
C GLN A 197 -14.73 12.80 -16.54
N PRO A 198 -16.02 12.38 -16.50
CA PRO A 198 -17.13 13.19 -17.00
C PRO A 198 -17.34 14.54 -16.28
N ASP A 199 -16.77 14.70 -15.08
CA ASP A 199 -16.74 15.94 -14.31
C ASP A 199 -15.35 16.12 -13.69
N ARG A 200 -14.98 17.37 -13.43
CA ARG A 200 -13.87 17.69 -12.54
C ARG A 200 -14.12 17.14 -11.13
N LEU A 201 -13.07 16.91 -10.37
CA LEU A 201 -13.20 16.50 -8.97
C LEU A 201 -13.78 17.66 -8.14
N ARG A 202 -14.94 17.44 -7.52
CA ARG A 202 -15.70 18.47 -6.77
C ARG A 202 -15.71 18.27 -5.25
N GLY A 203 -15.52 17.02 -4.81
CA GLY A 203 -15.60 16.65 -3.41
C GLY A 203 -14.45 15.73 -3.00
N MET A 204 -13.97 15.87 -1.77
CA MET A 204 -12.94 15.01 -1.19
C MET A 204 -13.32 14.61 0.24
N VAL A 205 -13.20 13.31 0.54
CA VAL A 205 -13.29 12.76 1.89
C VAL A 205 -11.91 12.26 2.30
N VAL A 206 -11.35 12.87 3.34
CA VAL A 206 -10.05 12.53 3.92
C VAL A 206 -10.30 11.72 5.19
N PHE A 207 -9.80 10.49 5.24
CA PHE A 207 -9.94 9.60 6.39
C PHE A 207 -8.55 9.22 6.92
N GLY A 208 -8.20 9.64 8.13
CA GLY A 208 -6.95 9.23 8.78
C GLY A 208 -5.66 9.64 8.04
N HIS A 209 -5.66 10.77 7.31
CA HIS A 209 -4.55 11.11 6.39
C HIS A 209 -4.03 12.54 6.55
N GLY A 210 -2.71 12.69 6.69
CA GLY A 210 -2.04 13.97 6.81
C GLY A 210 -1.70 14.61 5.46
N GLY A 211 -2.14 15.86 5.25
CA GLY A 211 -1.88 16.63 4.03
C GLY A 211 -0.43 17.10 3.87
N ASN A 212 0.35 17.06 4.94
CA ASN A 212 1.80 17.33 4.92
C ASN A 212 2.63 16.32 4.10
N THR A 213 1.99 15.27 3.58
CA THR A 213 2.61 14.29 2.67
C THR A 213 2.63 14.77 1.21
N VAL A 214 1.91 15.84 0.88
CA VAL A 214 1.85 16.40 -0.48
C VAL A 214 2.94 17.48 -0.66
N PRO A 215 3.88 17.33 -1.61
CA PRO A 215 5.00 18.27 -1.76
C PRO A 215 4.59 19.61 -2.39
N ARG A 216 3.50 19.65 -3.16
CA ARG A 216 2.99 20.83 -3.89
C ARG A 216 1.97 21.61 -3.08
N MET A 217 2.41 22.10 -1.91
CA MET A 217 1.53 22.73 -0.93
C MET A 217 0.72 23.93 -1.46
N PRO A 218 1.27 24.85 -2.28
CA PRO A 218 0.48 25.95 -2.85
C PRO A 218 -0.66 25.47 -3.75
N GLU A 219 -0.40 24.52 -4.65
CA GLU A 219 -1.42 23.96 -5.55
C GLU A 219 -2.42 23.09 -4.80
N MET A 220 -1.97 22.34 -3.81
CA MET A 220 -2.87 21.61 -2.91
C MET A 220 -3.82 22.57 -2.20
N ARG A 221 -3.32 23.71 -1.67
CA ARG A 221 -4.18 24.74 -1.05
C ARG A 221 -5.20 25.29 -2.05
N ALA A 222 -4.76 25.67 -3.24
CA ALA A 222 -5.66 26.16 -4.28
C ALA A 222 -6.73 25.12 -4.67
N GLY A 223 -6.33 23.85 -4.79
CA GLY A 223 -7.25 22.74 -5.02
C GLY A 223 -8.24 22.56 -3.87
N LEU A 224 -7.78 22.64 -2.62
CA LEU A 224 -8.66 22.59 -1.45
C LEU A 224 -9.68 23.72 -1.50
N GLU A 225 -9.27 24.96 -1.79
CA GLU A 225 -10.17 26.13 -1.86
C GLU A 225 -11.19 26.01 -3.00
N ALA A 226 -10.85 25.34 -4.09
CA ALA A 226 -11.73 25.12 -5.24
C ALA A 226 -12.74 23.97 -5.08
N LEU A 227 -12.60 23.11 -4.06
CA LEU A 227 -13.57 22.04 -3.78
C LEU A 227 -14.93 22.59 -3.37
N ASP A 228 -16.02 21.97 -3.81
CA ASP A 228 -17.35 22.27 -3.28
C ASP A 228 -17.58 21.59 -1.92
N LEU A 229 -16.95 20.43 -1.69
CA LEU A 229 -17.09 19.65 -0.46
C LEU A 229 -15.73 19.10 -0.01
N LEU A 230 -15.39 19.36 1.25
CA LEU A 230 -14.27 18.75 1.95
C LEU A 230 -14.79 18.12 3.24
N VAL A 231 -14.57 16.82 3.42
CA VAL A 231 -14.82 16.13 4.68
C VAL A 231 -13.49 15.66 5.23
N VAL A 232 -13.18 16.00 6.47
CA VAL A 232 -11.98 15.54 7.18
C VAL A 232 -12.43 14.71 8.38
N ALA A 233 -12.17 13.41 8.31
CA ALA A 233 -12.54 12.41 9.28
C ALA A 233 -11.28 11.92 9.99
N ASP A 234 -11.00 12.51 11.15
CA ASP A 234 -9.77 12.31 11.91
C ASP A 234 -10.05 12.43 13.42
N PRO A 235 -9.25 11.76 14.28
CA PRO A 235 -9.33 11.96 15.74
C PRO A 235 -8.87 13.35 16.18
N HIS A 236 -8.07 14.04 15.37
CA HIS A 236 -7.54 15.37 15.63
C HIS A 236 -7.54 16.21 14.36
N PRO A 237 -7.68 17.55 14.45
CA PRO A 237 -7.53 18.41 13.27
C PRO A 237 -6.17 18.23 12.59
N THR A 238 -6.17 17.85 11.32
CA THR A 238 -4.97 17.61 10.51
C THR A 238 -4.68 18.78 9.57
N THR A 239 -3.57 18.68 8.81
CA THR A 239 -3.20 19.68 7.79
C THR A 239 -4.33 19.99 6.81
N PHE A 240 -5.16 19.00 6.44
CA PHE A 240 -6.29 19.22 5.54
C PHE A 240 -7.38 20.11 6.14
N ALA A 241 -7.57 20.08 7.46
CA ALA A 241 -8.53 20.94 8.15
C ALA A 241 -8.01 22.38 8.31
N ALA A 242 -6.68 22.58 8.35
CA ALA A 242 -6.09 23.85 8.76
C ALA A 242 -5.39 24.65 7.65
N VAL A 243 -4.98 24.00 6.55
CA VAL A 243 -4.09 24.64 5.57
C VAL A 243 -4.82 25.62 4.63
N SER A 244 -6.10 25.39 4.32
CA SER A 244 -6.88 26.28 3.45
C SER A 244 -7.71 27.27 4.26
N GLU A 245 -8.05 28.42 3.69
CA GLU A 245 -8.91 29.42 4.35
C GLU A 245 -10.42 29.20 4.13
N ARG A 246 -10.82 27.98 3.71
CA ARG A 246 -12.22 27.60 3.46
C ARG A 246 -13.11 27.96 4.65
N LYS A 247 -14.19 28.70 4.39
CA LYS A 247 -15.23 29.05 5.38
C LYS A 247 -16.45 28.15 5.29
N ASP A 248 -16.75 27.68 4.09
CA ASP A 248 -17.93 26.88 3.76
C ASP A 248 -17.54 25.54 3.14
N GLY A 249 -18.46 24.58 3.17
CA GLY A 249 -18.28 23.27 2.54
C GLY A 249 -17.14 22.44 3.14
N THR A 250 -16.72 22.72 4.37
CA THR A 250 -15.77 21.89 5.13
C THR A 250 -16.48 21.29 6.34
N TYR A 251 -16.44 19.96 6.45
CA TYR A 251 -17.02 19.21 7.55
C TYR A 251 -15.92 18.44 8.28
N LEU A 252 -15.88 18.55 9.60
CA LEU A 252 -14.97 17.79 10.45
C LEU A 252 -15.77 16.69 11.14
N LEU A 253 -15.39 15.44 10.92
CA LEU A 253 -16.00 14.28 11.55
C LEU A 253 -15.06 13.75 12.64
N PRO A 254 -15.46 13.73 13.92
CA PRO A 254 -14.66 13.13 14.97
C PRO A 254 -14.66 11.61 14.81
N ILE A 255 -13.49 11.05 14.51
CA ILE A 255 -13.29 9.61 14.36
C ILE A 255 -12.47 9.07 15.53
N CYS A 256 -12.80 7.87 15.96
CA CYS A 256 -12.08 7.15 17.00
C CYS A 256 -10.57 7.01 16.73
N THR A 257 -9.79 7.02 17.80
CA THR A 257 -8.40 6.58 17.80
C THR A 257 -8.30 5.05 17.73
N GLN A 258 -7.10 4.54 17.46
CA GLN A 258 -6.84 3.09 17.42
C GLN A 258 -7.15 2.32 18.71
N PHE A 259 -7.28 3.01 19.86
CA PHE A 259 -7.59 2.42 21.16
C PHE A 259 -9.09 2.26 21.38
N GLU A 260 -9.90 2.97 20.61
CA GLU A 260 -11.37 2.95 20.61
C GLU A 260 -11.93 2.03 19.51
N CYS A 261 -11.06 1.46 18.67
CA CYS A 261 -11.42 0.58 17.57
C CYS A 261 -10.92 -0.84 17.80
N ASN A 262 -11.65 -1.82 17.26
CA ASN A 262 -11.22 -3.21 17.11
C ASN A 262 -11.01 -3.58 15.63
N GLY A 263 -10.38 -4.73 15.38
CA GLY A 263 -10.20 -5.28 14.04
C GLY A 263 -8.76 -5.68 13.74
N SER A 264 -8.50 -6.02 12.47
CA SER A 264 -7.21 -6.60 12.08
C SER A 264 -6.24 -5.60 11.44
N ARG A 265 -4.93 -5.80 11.64
CA ARG A 265 -3.86 -4.95 11.12
C ARG A 265 -2.71 -5.82 10.61
N THR A 266 -2.19 -5.50 9.42
CA THR A 266 -1.07 -6.21 8.79
C THR A 266 0.21 -5.39 8.92
N ALA A 267 1.22 -5.98 9.56
CA ALA A 267 2.54 -5.38 9.75
C ALA A 267 3.46 -5.53 8.52
N SER A 268 4.61 -4.85 8.53
CA SER A 268 5.61 -4.86 7.45
C SER A 268 6.10 -6.25 7.04
N ASN A 269 6.17 -7.18 7.99
CA ASN A 269 6.58 -8.57 7.77
C ASN A 269 5.42 -9.46 7.27
N ARG A 270 4.26 -8.86 6.98
CA ARG A 270 3.00 -9.53 6.56
C ARG A 270 2.34 -10.37 7.64
N SER A 271 2.68 -10.18 8.91
CA SER A 271 1.91 -10.73 10.02
C SER A 271 0.60 -9.95 10.18
N LEU A 272 -0.53 -10.67 10.22
CA LEU A 272 -1.84 -10.12 10.55
C LEU A 272 -2.11 -10.32 12.05
N GLN A 273 -2.56 -9.28 12.74
CA GLN A 273 -2.88 -9.32 14.17
C GLN A 273 -4.26 -8.74 14.43
N TRP A 274 -4.94 -9.25 15.45
CA TRP A 274 -6.20 -8.69 15.94
C TRP A 274 -5.93 -7.64 17.03
N GLY A 275 -6.54 -6.47 16.89
CA GLY A 275 -6.60 -5.43 17.91
C GLY A 275 -7.96 -5.43 18.59
N ASN A 276 -7.97 -5.42 19.92
CA ASN A 276 -9.17 -5.22 20.72
C ASN A 276 -9.37 -3.74 21.03
N GLN A 277 -10.63 -3.34 21.15
CA GLN A 277 -11.00 -2.06 21.74
C GLN A 277 -10.54 -2.05 23.20
N ILE A 278 -9.84 -0.99 23.60
CA ILE A 278 -9.26 -0.83 24.94
C ILE A 278 -10.05 0.17 25.77
N VAL A 279 -10.62 1.20 25.13
CA VAL A 279 -11.47 2.21 25.75
C VAL A 279 -12.72 2.45 24.90
N GLU A 280 -13.78 2.95 25.51
CA GLU A 280 -14.98 3.36 24.79
C GLU A 280 -14.74 4.63 23.96
N PRO A 281 -15.42 4.80 22.81
CA PRO A 281 -15.40 6.03 22.04
C PRO A 281 -15.66 7.26 22.91
N LEU A 282 -14.79 8.25 22.80
CA LEU A 282 -14.89 9.50 23.54
C LEU A 282 -15.84 10.46 22.84
N PHE A 283 -16.69 11.11 23.64
CA PHE A 283 -17.64 12.13 23.19
C PHE A 283 -18.61 11.61 22.11
N GLU A 284 -18.68 12.29 20.97
CA GLU A 284 -19.51 11.93 19.82
C GLU A 284 -18.72 11.19 18.72
N SER A 285 -17.49 10.78 19.02
CA SER A 285 -16.61 10.10 18.06
C SER A 285 -17.21 8.77 17.64
N LYS A 286 -17.08 8.46 16.35
CA LYS A 286 -17.51 7.18 15.77
C LYS A 286 -16.31 6.44 15.23
N ASN A 287 -16.31 5.11 15.35
CA ASN A 287 -15.29 4.33 14.68
C ASN A 287 -15.51 4.33 13.16
N ASP A 288 -14.47 3.96 12.42
CA ASP A 288 -14.46 3.98 10.96
C ASP A 288 -15.63 3.16 10.37
N TYR A 289 -15.95 2.01 10.98
CA TYR A 289 -17.02 1.13 10.50
C TYR A 289 -18.40 1.76 10.66
N GLU A 290 -18.70 2.33 11.83
CA GLU A 290 -19.97 3.01 12.09
C GLU A 290 -20.12 4.23 11.16
N ALA A 291 -19.07 5.03 10.99
CA ALA A 291 -19.09 6.18 10.09
C ALA A 291 -19.41 5.76 8.65
N MET A 292 -18.78 4.69 8.16
CA MET A 292 -19.05 4.15 6.82
C MET A 292 -20.45 3.56 6.70
N TYR A 293 -20.96 2.90 7.73
CA TYR A 293 -22.34 2.39 7.75
C TYR A 293 -23.36 3.53 7.67
N LEU A 294 -23.22 4.56 8.50
CA LEU A 294 -24.11 5.72 8.48
C LEU A 294 -24.08 6.46 7.14
N LEU A 295 -22.88 6.58 6.53
CA LEU A 295 -22.74 7.14 5.19
C LEU A 295 -23.46 6.28 4.15
N SER A 296 -23.25 4.96 4.17
CA SER A 296 -23.89 4.03 3.23
C SER A 296 -25.42 4.10 3.30
N LYS A 297 -25.97 4.20 4.51
CA LYS A 297 -27.41 4.36 4.75
C LYS A 297 -27.94 5.68 4.19
N ARG A 298 -27.17 6.76 4.33
CA ARG A 298 -27.57 8.06 3.78
C ARG A 298 -27.53 8.10 2.25
N LEU A 299 -26.68 7.26 1.65
CA LEU A 299 -26.56 7.06 0.20
C LEU A 299 -27.53 6.00 -0.34
N GLY A 300 -28.21 5.24 0.52
CA GLY A 300 -29.13 4.17 0.12
C GLY A 300 -28.44 2.95 -0.49
N ILE A 301 -27.23 2.65 -0.03
CA ILE A 301 -26.43 1.50 -0.49
C ILE A 301 -26.04 0.55 0.64
N GLU A 302 -26.64 0.70 1.83
CA GLU A 302 -26.32 -0.08 3.02
C GLU A 302 -26.61 -1.57 2.83
N GLU A 303 -27.70 -1.92 2.13
CA GLU A 303 -28.07 -3.32 1.88
C GLU A 303 -27.04 -4.03 0.99
N GLN A 304 -26.36 -3.30 0.10
CA GLN A 304 -25.32 -3.83 -0.77
C GLN A 304 -23.96 -3.83 -0.06
N MET A 305 -23.61 -2.74 0.64
CA MET A 305 -22.30 -2.57 1.26
C MET A 305 -22.12 -3.41 2.54
N PHE A 306 -23.20 -3.64 3.30
CA PHE A 306 -23.17 -4.39 4.57
C PHE A 306 -23.93 -5.71 4.49
N LYS A 307 -24.15 -6.23 3.27
CA LYS A 307 -24.91 -7.47 3.00
C LYS A 307 -24.47 -8.68 3.84
N HIS A 308 -23.17 -8.82 4.07
CA HIS A 308 -22.57 -9.94 4.79
C HIS A 308 -22.01 -9.54 6.16
N ILE A 309 -22.31 -8.33 6.62
CA ILE A 309 -21.74 -7.78 7.84
C ILE A 309 -22.89 -7.53 8.81
N GLN A 310 -22.90 -8.24 9.93
CA GLN A 310 -23.86 -7.96 10.98
C GLN A 310 -23.62 -6.55 11.53
N VAL A 311 -24.72 -5.82 11.75
CA VAL A 311 -24.70 -4.48 12.34
C VAL A 311 -25.52 -4.49 13.62
N ASP A 312 -24.89 -4.17 14.76
CA ASP A 312 -25.56 -3.98 16.04
C ASP A 312 -25.91 -2.50 16.23
N GLY A 313 -27.19 -2.17 16.02
CA GLY A 313 -27.66 -0.78 15.96
C GLY A 313 -27.05 -0.03 14.78
N THR A 314 -25.96 0.69 15.03
CA THR A 314 -25.16 1.39 14.02
C THR A 314 -23.75 0.83 13.85
N ALA A 315 -23.34 -0.14 14.66
CA ALA A 315 -21.98 -0.65 14.72
C ALA A 315 -21.81 -1.94 13.91
N PRO A 316 -21.10 -1.93 12.77
CA PRO A 316 -20.78 -3.15 12.03
C PRO A 316 -19.75 -4.01 12.76
N LEU A 317 -19.89 -5.33 12.68
CA LEU A 317 -18.93 -6.27 13.26
C LEU A 317 -17.65 -6.35 12.44
N ALA A 318 -16.52 -5.97 13.07
CA ALA A 318 -15.18 -6.04 12.49
C ALA A 318 -14.80 -7.47 12.06
N GLU A 319 -15.33 -8.47 12.77
CA GLU A 319 -15.12 -9.87 12.49
C GLU A 319 -15.71 -10.27 11.13
N ASP A 320 -16.91 -9.80 10.79
CA ASP A 320 -17.54 -10.10 9.51
C ASP A 320 -16.85 -9.38 8.35
N ILE A 321 -16.38 -8.16 8.57
CA ILE A 321 -15.53 -7.44 7.60
C ILE A 321 -14.29 -8.26 7.27
N LEU A 322 -13.61 -8.80 8.29
CA LEU A 322 -12.44 -9.66 8.07
C LEU A 322 -12.82 -10.96 7.35
N ARG A 323 -13.95 -11.59 7.68
CA ARG A 323 -14.42 -12.80 6.98
C ARG A 323 -14.68 -12.52 5.50
N GLU A 324 -15.29 -11.39 5.17
CA GLU A 324 -15.53 -10.99 3.79
C GLU A 324 -14.21 -10.77 3.03
N ILE A 325 -13.24 -10.08 3.65
CA ILE A 325 -11.87 -9.98 3.12
C ILE A 325 -11.31 -11.38 2.86
N ASN A 326 -11.41 -12.31 3.82
CA ASN A 326 -10.86 -13.66 3.68
C ASN A 326 -11.52 -14.45 2.53
N ARG A 327 -12.79 -14.17 2.16
CA ARG A 327 -13.49 -14.85 1.05
C ARG A 327 -12.85 -14.57 -0.32
N GLY A 328 -12.33 -13.35 -0.54
CA GLY A 328 -11.83 -12.90 -1.86
C GLY A 328 -10.30 -12.94 -2.03
N THR A 329 -9.55 -12.97 -0.94
CA THR A 329 -8.11 -12.69 -0.95
C THR A 329 -7.22 -13.94 -1.13
N TRP A 330 -7.60 -14.82 -2.07
CA TRP A 330 -6.88 -16.08 -2.36
C TRP A 330 -5.46 -15.87 -2.89
N SER A 331 -5.24 -14.85 -3.73
CA SER A 331 -3.95 -14.56 -4.37
C SER A 331 -2.84 -14.21 -3.37
N ILE A 332 -3.22 -13.73 -2.17
CA ILE A 332 -2.30 -13.32 -1.11
C ILE A 332 -2.37 -14.22 0.14
N GLY A 333 -3.18 -15.29 0.10
CA GLY A 333 -3.22 -16.30 1.17
C GLY A 333 -3.96 -15.86 2.45
N TYR A 334 -4.84 -14.86 2.36
CA TYR A 334 -5.58 -14.35 3.53
C TYR A 334 -6.79 -15.21 3.90
N THR A 335 -7.05 -16.29 3.17
CA THR A 335 -8.26 -17.14 3.31
C THR A 335 -8.36 -17.88 4.64
N GLY A 336 -7.23 -18.11 5.33
CA GLY A 336 -7.19 -18.89 6.58
C GLY A 336 -7.21 -18.04 7.86
N GLN A 337 -7.24 -16.72 7.76
CA GLN A 337 -6.98 -15.81 8.88
C GLN A 337 -8.27 -15.33 9.55
N SER A 338 -9.10 -16.27 9.99
CA SER A 338 -10.38 -15.99 10.64
C SER A 338 -10.20 -15.13 11.91
N PRO A 339 -11.17 -14.27 12.25
CA PRO A 339 -11.15 -13.49 13.49
C PRO A 339 -10.87 -14.32 14.75
N GLU A 340 -11.45 -15.52 14.85
CA GLU A 340 -11.29 -16.44 15.97
C GLU A 340 -9.84 -16.86 16.15
N ARG A 341 -9.20 -17.31 15.06
CA ARG A 341 -7.78 -17.70 15.06
C ARG A 341 -6.88 -16.54 15.47
N LEU A 342 -7.15 -15.33 14.99
CA LEU A 342 -6.34 -14.17 15.34
C LEU A 342 -6.52 -13.77 16.80
N LYS A 343 -7.76 -13.79 17.31
CA LYS A 343 -8.05 -13.52 18.73
C LYS A 343 -7.41 -14.57 19.64
N GLN A 344 -7.54 -15.86 19.30
CA GLN A 344 -6.90 -16.95 20.02
C GLN A 344 -5.36 -16.78 20.02
N HIS A 345 -4.76 -16.41 18.89
CA HIS A 345 -3.33 -16.11 18.84
C HIS A 345 -2.95 -14.94 19.78
N MET A 346 -3.80 -13.92 19.89
CA MET A 346 -3.55 -12.80 20.80
C MET A 346 -3.69 -13.19 22.28
N GLU A 347 -4.66 -14.03 22.64
CA GLU A 347 -4.83 -14.59 23.99
C GLU A 347 -3.61 -15.44 24.41
N HIS A 348 -3.00 -16.12 23.44
CA HIS A 348 -1.85 -17.01 23.63
C HIS A 348 -0.53 -16.39 23.17
N GLN A 349 -0.42 -15.06 23.02
CA GLN A 349 0.80 -14.44 22.51
C GLN A 349 2.03 -14.77 23.39
N GLY A 350 1.82 -14.97 24.70
CA GLY A 350 2.85 -15.38 25.65
C GLY A 350 3.44 -16.76 25.37
N ASP A 351 2.75 -17.60 24.61
CA ASP A 351 3.16 -18.95 24.24
C ASP A 351 4.13 -18.96 23.05
N PHE A 352 4.31 -17.83 22.36
CA PHE A 352 5.20 -17.71 21.20
C PHE A 352 6.48 -16.97 21.56
N ASP A 353 7.60 -17.39 20.96
CA ASP A 353 8.86 -16.67 21.04
C ASP A 353 8.83 -15.42 20.13
N MET A 354 9.19 -14.26 20.67
CA MET A 354 9.04 -12.98 19.95
C MET A 354 10.01 -12.81 18.78
N VAL A 355 11.07 -13.63 18.69
CA VAL A 355 12.09 -13.53 17.64
C VAL A 355 11.81 -14.56 16.54
N SER A 356 11.70 -15.82 16.91
CA SER A 356 11.48 -16.94 15.99
C SER A 356 10.01 -17.13 15.58
N LEU A 357 9.07 -16.55 16.34
CA LEU A 357 7.62 -16.70 16.20
C LEU A 357 7.11 -18.14 16.37
N ARG A 358 7.97 -19.05 16.87
CA ARG A 358 7.60 -20.44 17.15
C ARG A 358 6.93 -20.55 18.53
N GLY A 359 6.08 -21.55 18.70
CA GLY A 359 5.59 -21.94 20.01
C GLY A 359 6.76 -22.29 20.94
N LYS A 360 6.69 -21.83 22.18
CA LYS A 360 7.69 -22.12 23.20
C LYS A 360 7.61 -23.60 23.58
N PRO A 361 8.71 -24.19 24.05
CA PRO A 361 8.68 -25.57 24.53
C PRO A 361 7.65 -25.73 25.66
N GLY A 362 6.68 -26.63 25.47
CA GLY A 362 5.68 -26.98 26.49
C GLY A 362 4.42 -26.13 26.53
N THR A 363 4.19 -25.28 25.54
CA THR A 363 2.96 -24.49 25.35
C THR A 363 2.05 -25.06 24.29
#